data_AF-A0AAW8AQC4-F1
#
_entry.id   AF-A0AAW8AQC4-F1
#
_cell.length_a   1.000
_cell.length_b   1.000
_cell.length_c   1.000
_cell.angle_alpha   90.00
_cell.angle_beta   90.00
_cell.angle_gamma   90.00
#
_symmetry.space_group_name_H-M   'P 1'
#
loop_
_entity.id
_entity.type
_entity.pdbx_description
1 polymer ?
#
loop_
_entity_poly.entity_id
_entity_poly.type
_entity_poly.pdbx_seq_one_letter_code
_entity_poly.pdbx_strand_id
1 'polypeptide(L)'
;MLPLSRYFIWFFVICFIFTCICGVLAALLPMGMGAVLTIVPYLVAMIWVLFKFLKQQKRAPTQAERKKFTLGFSLIYWGYNLLFLLLGIVIATRSNPNAWQDFLLYLQQPQFMSIVLIMFLMIAIPLYLLTYWFYGKQAQRMAEKMFGHPPQ
;
A
#
# COMPACT_ATOMS: atom_id res chain seq x y z
N MET A 1 -3.69 -0.05 -26.07
CA MET A 1 -3.83 0.27 -24.63
C MET A 1 -2.84 -0.59 -23.85
N LEU A 2 -1.91 0.00 -23.10
CA LEU A 2 -1.04 -0.78 -22.21
C LEU A 2 -1.90 -1.47 -21.13
N PRO A 3 -1.71 -2.77 -20.86
CA PRO A 3 -2.50 -3.46 -19.86
C PRO A 3 -2.25 -2.84 -18.48
N LEU A 4 -3.34 -2.56 -17.75
CA LEU A 4 -3.30 -1.98 -16.40
C LEU A 4 -2.38 -2.77 -15.45
N SER A 5 -2.24 -4.09 -15.69
CA SER A 5 -1.31 -5.01 -15.02
C SER A 5 0.11 -4.45 -14.87
N ARG A 6 0.64 -3.78 -15.90
CA ARG A 6 2.01 -3.24 -15.83
C ARG A 6 2.17 -2.16 -14.76
N TYR A 7 1.15 -1.33 -14.55
CA TYR A 7 1.16 -0.30 -13.52
C TYR A 7 1.06 -0.89 -12.11
N PHE A 8 0.32 -2.00 -11.95
CA PHE A 8 0.25 -2.74 -10.69
C PHE A 8 1.60 -3.38 -10.32
N ILE A 9 2.33 -3.93 -11.31
CA ILE A 9 3.68 -4.46 -11.08
C ILE A 9 4.63 -3.34 -10.67
N TRP A 10 4.59 -2.19 -11.35
CA TRP A 10 5.41 -1.03 -10.97
C TRP A 10 5.08 -0.52 -9.57
N PHE A 11 3.79 -0.45 -9.22
CA PHE A 11 3.34 -0.11 -7.87
C PHE A 11 3.94 -1.08 -6.85
N PHE A 12 3.79 -2.38 -7.07
CA PHE A 12 4.29 -3.42 -6.18
C PHE A 12 5.80 -3.31 -5.98
N VAL A 13 6.59 -3.25 -7.06
CA VAL A 13 8.06 -3.22 -6.96
C VAL A 13 8.55 -1.98 -6.21
N ILE A 14 8.00 -0.80 -6.52
CA ILE A 14 8.41 0.43 -5.85
C ILE A 14 7.99 0.40 -4.38
N CYS A 15 6.73 0.04 -4.12
CA CYS A 15 6.19 -0.02 -2.76
C CYS A 15 6.99 -1.03 -1.92
N PHE A 16 7.32 -2.19 -2.49
CA PHE A 16 8.14 -3.21 -1.85
C PHE A 16 9.54 -2.71 -1.50
N ILE A 17 10.28 -2.14 -2.46
CA ILE A 17 11.64 -1.66 -2.23
C ILE A 17 11.66 -0.60 -1.13
N PHE A 18 10.75 0.38 -1.21
CA PHE A 18 10.65 1.41 -0.18
C PHE A 18 10.20 0.84 1.16
N THR A 19 9.33 -0.18 1.18
CA THR A 19 8.92 -0.85 2.43
C THR A 19 10.09 -1.58 3.07
N CYS A 20 10.95 -2.24 2.30
CA CYS A 20 12.17 -2.86 2.85
C CYS A 20 13.10 -1.80 3.47
N ILE A 21 13.33 -0.68 2.77
CA ILE A 21 14.17 0.41 3.27
C ILE A 21 13.56 1.02 4.55
N CYS A 22 12.28 1.38 4.52
CA CYS A 22 11.56 1.93 5.66
C CYS A 22 11.46 0.93 6.82
N GLY A 23 11.38 -0.38 6.56
CA GLY A 23 11.35 -1.43 7.57
C GLY A 23 12.68 -1.55 8.31
N VAL A 24 13.81 -1.50 7.60
CA VAL A 24 15.15 -1.44 8.21
C VAL A 24 15.30 -0.17 9.04
N LEU A 25 14.86 0.98 8.52
CA LEU A 25 14.89 2.25 9.27
C LEU A 25 13.98 2.22 10.50
N ALA A 26 12.78 1.63 10.40
CA ALA A 26 11.84 1.51 11.51
C ALA A 26 12.41 0.65 12.65
N ALA A 27 13.20 -0.39 12.34
CA ALA A 27 13.89 -1.20 13.33
C ALA A 27 14.97 -0.43 14.12
N LEU A 28 15.48 0.68 13.55
CA LEU A 28 16.48 1.55 14.18
C LEU A 28 15.87 2.74 14.94
N LEU A 29 14.55 2.96 14.81
CA LEU A 29 13.86 4.10 15.41
C LEU A 29 13.17 3.75 16.73
N PRO A 30 12.92 4.74 17.62
CA PRO A 30 12.18 4.53 18.86
C PRO A 30 10.77 3.98 18.61
N MET A 31 10.29 3.14 19.55
CA MET A 31 8.93 2.58 19.49
C MET A 31 7.88 3.70 19.32
N GLY A 32 7.06 3.57 18.27
CA GLY A 32 6.00 4.54 17.90
C GLY A 32 6.27 5.30 16.60
N MET A 33 7.52 5.63 16.25
CA MET A 33 7.81 6.34 14.99
C MET A 33 7.77 5.43 13.74
N GLY A 34 8.01 4.13 13.92
CA GLY A 34 8.00 3.16 12.83
C GLY A 34 6.66 3.06 12.10
N ALA A 35 5.54 3.31 12.78
CA ALA A 35 4.20 3.25 12.19
C ALA A 35 4.00 4.28 11.07
N VAL A 36 4.51 5.50 11.23
CA VAL A 36 4.42 6.57 10.22
C VAL A 36 5.19 6.18 8.95
N LEU A 37 6.33 5.54 9.11
CA LEU A 37 7.17 5.09 7.99
C LEU A 37 6.54 3.97 7.16
N THR A 38 5.57 3.23 7.70
CA THR A 38 4.88 2.17 6.93
C THR A 38 4.01 2.73 5.80
N ILE A 39 3.50 3.96 5.94
CA ILE A 39 2.59 4.58 4.96
C ILE A 39 3.39 5.25 3.82
N VAL A 40 4.61 5.69 4.09
CA VAL A 40 5.44 6.43 3.12
C VAL A 40 5.69 5.64 1.83
N PRO A 41 6.09 4.35 1.85
CA PRO A 41 6.27 3.53 0.65
C PRO A 41 5.02 3.47 -0.23
N TYR A 42 3.84 3.39 0.39
CA TYR A 42 2.57 3.37 -0.32
C TYR A 42 2.34 4.68 -1.08
N LEU A 43 2.49 5.81 -0.39
CA LEU A 43 2.29 7.14 -0.98
C LEU A 43 3.27 7.39 -2.14
N VAL A 44 4.54 7.08 -1.95
CA VAL A 44 5.57 7.25 -2.99
C VAL A 44 5.25 6.41 -4.22
N ALA A 45 4.94 5.12 -4.04
CA ALA A 45 4.60 4.23 -5.14
C ALA A 45 3.33 4.70 -5.88
N MET A 46 2.33 5.13 -5.12
CA MET A 46 1.06 5.60 -5.64
C MET A 46 1.21 6.87 -6.50
N ILE A 47 1.99 7.85 -6.02
CA ILE A 47 2.29 9.09 -6.75
C ILE A 47 3.08 8.78 -8.03
N TRP A 48 4.12 7.94 -7.91
CA TRP A 48 4.98 7.61 -9.04
C TRP A 48 4.24 6.89 -10.16
N VAL A 49 3.39 5.93 -9.81
CA VAL A 49 2.56 5.20 -10.78
C VAL A 49 1.55 6.13 -11.46
N LEU A 50 0.99 7.10 -10.73
CA LEU A 50 0.11 8.10 -11.35
C LEU A 50 0.86 8.95 -12.37
N PHE A 51 2.03 9.50 -12.01
CA PHE A 51 2.85 10.27 -12.94
C PHE A 51 3.21 9.47 -14.18
N LYS A 52 3.57 8.19 -14.01
CA LYS A 52 3.85 7.29 -15.12
C LYS A 52 2.63 7.05 -16.01
N PHE A 53 1.47 6.84 -15.41
CA PHE A 53 0.21 6.68 -16.14
C PHE A 53 -0.13 7.94 -16.95
N LEU A 54 -0.05 9.12 -16.33
CA LEU A 54 -0.28 10.40 -17.00
C LEU A 54 0.68 10.59 -18.18
N LYS A 55 1.99 10.33 -18.00
CA LYS A 55 2.99 10.49 -19.06
C LYS A 55 2.79 9.52 -20.23
N GLN A 56 2.33 8.30 -19.96
CA GLN A 56 2.14 7.26 -20.98
C GLN A 56 0.80 7.38 -21.71
N GLN A 57 -0.28 7.69 -20.99
CA GLN A 57 -1.63 7.76 -21.55
C GLN A 57 -2.05 9.18 -21.95
N LYS A 58 -1.31 10.20 -21.51
CA LYS A 58 -1.61 11.64 -21.71
C LYS A 58 -3.02 12.05 -21.29
N ARG A 59 -3.63 11.31 -20.37
CA ARG A 59 -4.97 11.57 -19.83
C ARG A 59 -5.05 11.12 -18.37
N ALA A 60 -6.03 11.67 -17.65
CA ALA A 60 -6.37 11.20 -16.32
C ALA A 60 -7.00 9.77 -16.37
N PRO A 61 -6.91 9.00 -15.26
CA PRO A 61 -7.60 7.72 -15.13
C PRO A 61 -9.12 7.90 -15.23
N THR A 62 -9.79 6.98 -15.94
CA THR A 62 -11.25 6.91 -15.96
C THR A 62 -11.80 6.41 -14.61
N GLN A 63 -13.10 6.56 -14.36
CA GLN A 63 -13.73 6.04 -13.14
C GLN A 63 -13.55 4.53 -12.95
N ALA A 64 -13.59 3.76 -14.04
CA ALA A 64 -13.36 2.31 -14.01
C ALA A 64 -11.91 1.98 -13.65
N GLU A 65 -10.94 2.69 -14.23
CA GLU A 65 -9.51 2.51 -13.92
C GLU A 65 -9.18 2.95 -12.50
N ARG A 66 -9.78 4.06 -12.02
CA ARG A 66 -9.63 4.55 -10.66
C ARG A 66 -10.06 3.52 -9.62
N LYS A 67 -11.23 2.88 -9.80
CA LYS A 67 -11.68 1.79 -8.92
C LYS A 67 -10.70 0.62 -8.95
N LYS A 68 -10.24 0.21 -10.14
CA LYS A 68 -9.25 -0.85 -10.30
C LYS A 68 -7.92 -0.51 -9.61
N PHE A 69 -7.41 0.72 -9.77
CA PHE A 69 -6.19 1.17 -9.11
C PHE A 69 -6.33 1.18 -7.59
N THR A 70 -7.42 1.75 -7.08
CA THR A 70 -7.68 1.84 -5.64
C THR A 70 -7.73 0.45 -5.01
N LEU A 71 -8.55 -0.45 -5.57
CA LEU A 71 -8.67 -1.82 -5.06
C LEU A 71 -7.38 -2.62 -5.25
N GLY A 72 -6.77 -2.54 -6.43
CA GLY A 72 -5.55 -3.28 -6.75
C GLY A 72 -4.38 -2.86 -5.87
N PHE A 73 -4.17 -1.56 -5.65
CA PHE A 73 -3.10 -1.09 -4.76
C PHE A 73 -3.34 -1.47 -3.31
N SER A 74 -4.58 -1.37 -2.82
CA SER A 74 -4.91 -1.82 -1.47
C SER A 74 -4.69 -3.32 -1.31
N LEU A 75 -5.12 -4.14 -2.28
CA LEU A 75 -4.94 -5.59 -2.23
C LEU A 75 -3.47 -5.98 -2.28
N ILE A 76 -2.68 -5.33 -3.16
CA ILE A 76 -1.23 -5.53 -3.22
C ILE A 76 -0.60 -5.17 -1.87
N TYR A 77 -0.91 -3.96 -1.36
CA TYR A 77 -0.34 -3.45 -0.11
C TYR A 77 -0.60 -4.39 1.06
N TRP A 78 -1.86 -4.76 1.28
CA TRP A 78 -2.22 -5.66 2.37
C TRP A 78 -1.71 -7.08 2.15
N GLY A 79 -1.73 -7.57 0.91
CA GLY A 79 -1.26 -8.90 0.56
C GLY A 79 0.22 -9.09 0.87
N TYR A 80 1.09 -8.17 0.44
CA TYR A 80 2.52 -8.32 0.74
C TYR A 80 2.81 -8.06 2.22
N ASN A 81 2.16 -7.09 2.88
CA ASN A 81 2.38 -6.85 4.32
C ASN A 81 2.01 -8.09 5.14
N LEU A 82 0.91 -8.76 4.80
CA LEU A 82 0.51 -10.01 5.46
C LEU A 82 1.52 -11.14 5.20
N LEU A 83 2.03 -11.27 3.97
CA LEU A 83 3.09 -12.24 3.67
C LEU A 83 4.35 -11.97 4.50
N PHE A 84 4.77 -10.72 4.65
CA PHE A 84 5.93 -10.37 5.46
C PHE A 84 5.71 -10.57 6.96
N LEU A 85 4.51 -10.32 7.46
CA LEU A 85 4.15 -10.65 8.84
C LEU A 85 4.33 -12.15 9.09
N LEU A 86 3.76 -12.99 8.23
CA LEU A 86 3.89 -14.45 8.33
C LEU A 86 5.35 -14.90 8.19
N LEU A 87 6.09 -14.34 7.23
CA LEU A 87 7.50 -14.63 7.01
C LEU A 87 8.32 -14.23 8.24
N GLY A 88 8.06 -13.06 8.84
CA GLY A 88 8.70 -12.59 10.06
C GLY A 88 8.47 -13.54 11.24
N ILE A 89 7.25 -14.05 11.41
CA ILE A 89 6.93 -15.06 12.42
C ILE A 89 7.69 -16.36 12.16
N VAL A 90 7.71 -16.83 10.90
CA VAL A 90 8.44 -18.05 10.50
C VAL A 90 9.96 -17.90 10.66
N ILE A 91 10.52 -16.70 10.49
CA ILE A 91 11.94 -16.46 10.84
C ILE A 91 12.12 -16.45 12.36
N ALA A 92 11.19 -15.84 13.10
CA ALA A 92 11.24 -15.77 14.55
C ALA A 92 11.16 -17.14 15.23
N THR A 93 10.56 -18.15 14.58
CA THR A 93 10.57 -19.53 15.11
C THR A 93 11.97 -20.13 15.22
N ARG A 94 12.96 -19.62 14.47
CA ARG A 94 14.36 -20.05 14.62
C ARG A 94 14.96 -19.68 15.97
N SER A 95 14.51 -18.59 16.57
CA SER A 95 14.95 -18.13 17.89
C SER A 95 13.99 -18.55 19.00
N ASN A 96 12.69 -18.62 18.70
CA ASN A 96 11.62 -18.96 19.63
C ASN A 96 10.74 -20.08 19.04
N PRO A 97 10.99 -21.36 19.37
CA PRO A 97 10.30 -22.50 18.75
C PRO A 97 8.76 -22.43 18.81
N ASN A 98 8.21 -21.77 19.84
CA ASN A 98 6.78 -21.67 20.08
C ASN A 98 6.11 -20.48 19.38
N ALA A 99 6.86 -19.57 18.74
CA ALA A 99 6.33 -18.33 18.19
C ALA A 99 5.15 -18.52 17.22
N TRP A 100 5.16 -19.62 16.46
CA TRP A 100 4.05 -19.98 15.56
C TRP A 100 2.80 -20.42 16.32
N GLN A 101 2.96 -21.22 17.37
CA GLN A 101 1.85 -21.67 18.22
C GLN A 101 1.26 -20.50 19.02
N ASP A 102 2.10 -19.64 19.58
CA ASP A 102 1.67 -18.43 20.30
C ASP A 102 0.85 -17.51 19.38
N PHE A 103 1.31 -17.32 18.13
CA PHE A 103 0.57 -16.55 17.13
C PHE A 103 -0.81 -17.14 16.82
N LEU A 104 -0.90 -18.45 16.61
CA LEU A 104 -2.19 -19.12 16.38
C LEU A 104 -3.13 -18.95 17.58
N LEU A 105 -2.59 -19.01 18.80
CA LEU A 105 -3.35 -18.82 20.03
C LEU A 105 -3.86 -17.38 20.15
N TYR A 106 -3.06 -16.38 19.79
CA TYR A 106 -3.50 -14.98 19.71
C TYR A 106 -4.60 -14.77 18.65
N LEU A 107 -4.52 -15.42 17.48
CA LEU A 107 -5.57 -15.34 16.46
C LEU A 107 -6.92 -15.93 16.93
N GLN A 108 -6.91 -16.88 17.86
CA GLN A 108 -8.14 -17.43 18.43
C GLN A 108 -8.76 -16.51 19.48
N GLN A 109 -8.03 -15.54 20.02
CA GLN A 109 -8.56 -14.61 21.00
C GLN A 109 -9.44 -13.55 20.30
N PRO A 110 -10.75 -13.50 20.60
CA PRO A 110 -11.67 -12.59 19.92
C PRO A 110 -11.35 -11.11 20.22
N GLN A 111 -10.83 -10.80 21.42
CA GLN A 111 -10.39 -9.46 21.78
C GLN A 111 -9.20 -9.00 20.93
N PHE A 112 -8.18 -9.85 20.78
CA PHE A 112 -7.02 -9.56 19.95
C PHE A 112 -7.42 -9.32 18.49
N MET A 113 -8.22 -10.24 17.93
CA MET A 113 -8.72 -10.10 16.56
C MET A 113 -9.56 -8.83 16.36
N SER A 114 -10.37 -8.43 17.34
CA SER A 114 -11.13 -7.19 17.28
C SER A 114 -10.21 -5.97 17.22
N ILE A 115 -9.18 -5.92 18.06
CA ILE A 115 -8.20 -4.82 18.06
C ILE A 115 -7.44 -4.76 16.74
N VAL A 116 -6.94 -5.91 16.25
CA VAL A 116 -6.24 -5.99 14.96
C VAL A 116 -7.13 -5.50 13.83
N LEU A 117 -8.41 -5.91 13.82
CA LEU A 117 -9.38 -5.46 12.81
C LEU A 117 -9.60 -3.94 12.89
N ILE A 118 -9.77 -3.38 14.08
CA ILE A 118 -9.95 -1.93 14.27
C ILE A 118 -8.72 -1.17 13.78
N MET A 119 -7.51 -1.58 14.18
CA MET A 119 -6.26 -0.94 13.73
C MET A 119 -6.07 -1.06 12.22
N PHE A 120 -6.39 -2.23 11.65
CA PHE A 120 -6.38 -2.45 10.21
C PHE A 120 -7.33 -1.48 9.50
N LEU A 121 -8.58 -1.38 9.95
CA LEU A 121 -9.58 -0.49 9.34
C LEU A 121 -9.21 0.99 9.50
N MET A 122 -8.65 1.39 10.65
CA MET A 122 -8.16 2.74 10.89
C MET A 122 -7.08 3.17 9.89
N ILE A 123 -6.30 2.23 9.36
CA ILE A 123 -5.27 2.51 8.34
C ILE A 123 -5.83 2.30 6.92
N ALA A 124 -6.62 1.25 6.71
CA ALA A 124 -7.15 0.86 5.41
C ALA A 124 -8.15 1.88 4.86
N ILE A 125 -9.04 2.42 5.70
CA ILE A 125 -10.08 3.36 5.26
C ILE A 125 -9.44 4.68 4.77
N PRO A 126 -8.57 5.36 5.55
CA PRO A 126 -7.91 6.57 5.07
C PRO A 126 -7.07 6.33 3.82
N LEU A 127 -6.32 5.23 3.74
CA LEU A 127 -5.53 4.90 2.55
C LEU A 127 -6.42 4.68 1.32
N TYR A 128 -7.52 3.95 1.47
CA TYR A 128 -8.46 3.73 0.37
C TYR A 128 -9.08 5.05 -0.12
N LEU A 129 -9.53 5.90 0.80
CA LEU A 129 -10.10 7.21 0.47
C LEU A 129 -9.07 8.13 -0.18
N LEU A 130 -7.84 8.14 0.31
CA LEU A 130 -6.73 8.93 -0.23
C LEU A 130 -6.41 8.48 -1.66
N THR A 131 -6.27 7.18 -1.89
CA THR A 131 -6.02 6.62 -3.22
C THR A 131 -7.16 6.91 -4.18
N TYR A 132 -8.40 6.73 -3.72
CA TYR A 132 -9.57 7.06 -4.50
C TYR A 132 -9.61 8.54 -4.85
N TRP A 133 -9.37 9.44 -3.90
CA TRP A 133 -9.40 10.90 -4.16
C TRP A 133 -8.27 11.35 -5.08
N PHE A 134 -7.07 10.80 -4.88
CA PHE A 134 -5.88 11.16 -5.65
C PHE A 134 -5.97 10.73 -7.11
N TYR A 135 -6.47 9.52 -7.40
CA TYR A 135 -6.68 9.05 -8.77
C TYR A 135 -7.92 9.66 -9.45
N GLY A 136 -8.66 10.55 -8.76
CA GLY A 136 -9.79 11.30 -9.30
C GLY A 136 -9.40 12.75 -9.61
N LYS A 137 -9.93 13.70 -8.82
CA LYS A 137 -9.77 15.14 -9.06
C LYS A 137 -8.32 15.61 -9.04
N GLN A 138 -7.45 15.01 -8.21
CA GLN A 138 -6.03 15.36 -8.21
C GLN A 138 -5.32 14.92 -9.47
N ALA A 139 -5.57 13.69 -9.95
CA ALA A 139 -5.04 13.21 -11.21
C ALA A 139 -5.49 14.07 -12.40
N GLN A 140 -6.73 14.55 -12.40
CA GLN A 140 -7.22 15.51 -13.41
C GLN A 140 -6.43 16.82 -13.38
N ARG A 141 -6.30 17.44 -12.20
CA ARG A 141 -5.51 18.68 -12.04
C ARG A 141 -4.05 18.50 -12.44
N MET A 142 -3.46 17.34 -12.14
CA MET A 142 -2.08 17.02 -12.50
C MET A 142 -1.93 16.82 -14.01
N ALA A 143 -2.91 16.17 -14.66
CA ALA A 143 -2.97 16.04 -16.12
C ALA A 143 -3.11 17.41 -16.79
N GLU A 144 -4.01 18.26 -16.30
CA GLU A 144 -4.22 19.63 -16.80
C GLU A 144 -2.96 20.48 -16.67
N LYS A 145 -2.24 20.40 -15.54
CA LYS A 145 -0.96 21.11 -15.38
C LYS A 145 0.13 20.57 -16.31
N MET A 146 0.13 19.27 -16.59
CA MET A 146 1.18 18.62 -17.38
C MET A 146 0.96 18.74 -18.89
N PHE A 147 -0.29 18.82 -19.34
CA PHE A 147 -0.66 18.80 -20.76
C PHE A 147 -1.48 20.02 -21.22
N GLY A 148 -1.82 20.93 -20.32
CA GLY A 148 -2.41 22.24 -20.61
C GLY A 148 -3.90 22.24 -20.94
N HIS A 149 -4.55 21.09 -21.19
CA HIS A 149 -5.99 20.99 -21.52
C HIS A 149 -6.61 19.80 -20.76
N PRO A 150 -7.84 19.92 -20.22
CA PRO A 150 -8.57 18.76 -19.70
C PRO A 150 -8.86 17.79 -20.85
N PRO A 151 -8.65 16.47 -20.69
CA PRO A 151 -9.09 15.52 -21.70
C PRO A 151 -10.63 15.58 -21.80
N GLN A 152 -11.13 15.89 -22.99
CA GLN A 152 -12.54 15.75 -23.37
C GLN A 152 -12.99 14.29 -23.24
#